data_AF-A0A9W9YU73-F1
#
_entry.id   AF-A0A9W9YU73-F1
#
_cell.length_a   1.000
_cell.length_b   1.000
_cell.length_c   1.000
_cell.angle_alpha   90.00
_cell.angle_beta   90.00
_cell.angle_gamma   90.00
#
_symmetry.space_group_name_H-M   'P 1'
#
loop_
_entity.id
_entity.type
_entity.pdbx_description
1 polymer ?
#
loop_
_entity_poly.entity_id
_entity_poly.type
_entity_poly.pdbx_seq_one_letter_code
_entity_poly.pdbx_strand_id
1 'polypeptide(L)'
;MKQWNQRARRQRSSYENFRRHNTRFTGFASYSRRRYTAPDARVSKIWLSQSRADLYSIKLLLTARDPLYSVYYLVCFQCHQVAEKALKAALYAISGVADRQLNSHDLIQLAHDLSMLPGTRPDVTTLVARLSSYYDTTRYPDKHVPAKVPADVFQDSQQAQEAFRVATEVLDIIERCVGV
;
A
#
# COMPACT_ATOMS: atom_id res chain seq x y z
N MET A 1 -23.55 -22.07 -16.20
CA MET A 1 -22.27 -22.83 -16.25
C MET A 1 -21.31 -22.41 -17.39
N LYS A 2 -21.76 -22.04 -18.61
CA LYS A 2 -20.86 -21.71 -19.74
C LYS A 2 -19.98 -20.46 -19.54
N GLN A 3 -20.47 -19.45 -18.82
CA GLN A 3 -19.78 -18.16 -18.62
C GLN A 3 -18.57 -18.26 -17.66
N TRP A 4 -18.64 -19.16 -16.66
CA TRP A 4 -17.57 -19.42 -15.69
C TRP A 4 -16.35 -20.07 -16.36
N ASN A 5 -16.59 -21.01 -17.28
CA ASN A 5 -15.56 -21.69 -18.06
C ASN A 5 -14.82 -20.74 -19.01
N GLN A 6 -15.50 -19.73 -19.56
CA GLN A 6 -14.85 -18.71 -20.41
C GLN A 6 -13.97 -17.76 -19.59
N ARG A 7 -14.43 -17.32 -18.41
CA ARG A 7 -13.63 -16.47 -17.52
C ARG A 7 -12.39 -17.19 -17.01
N ALA A 8 -12.54 -18.45 -16.60
CA ALA A 8 -11.41 -19.29 -16.17
C ALA A 8 -10.39 -19.55 -17.29
N ARG A 9 -10.85 -19.74 -18.54
CA ARG A 9 -9.97 -19.89 -19.71
C ARG A 9 -9.21 -18.60 -20.04
N ARG A 10 -9.88 -17.44 -19.98
CA ARG A 10 -9.24 -16.12 -20.18
C ARG A 10 -8.20 -15.83 -19.09
N GLN A 11 -8.52 -16.14 -17.84
CA GLN A 11 -7.57 -16.02 -16.71
C GLN A 11 -6.37 -16.95 -16.86
N ARG A 12 -6.57 -18.20 -17.32
CA ARG A 12 -5.49 -19.16 -17.58
C ARG A 12 -4.59 -18.75 -18.74
N SER A 13 -5.16 -18.22 -19.84
CA SER A 13 -4.40 -17.71 -20.97
C SER A 13 -3.59 -16.47 -20.61
N SER A 14 -4.16 -15.58 -19.78
CA SER A 14 -3.46 -14.41 -19.25
C SER A 14 -2.31 -14.81 -18.31
N TYR A 15 -2.50 -15.83 -17.47
CA TYR A 15 -1.47 -16.42 -16.61
C TYR A 15 -0.31 -17.02 -17.41
N GLU A 16 -0.60 -17.85 -18.42
CA GLU A 16 0.45 -18.45 -19.24
C GLU A 16 1.25 -17.38 -20.01
N ASN A 17 0.59 -16.33 -20.48
CA ASN A 17 1.28 -15.20 -21.09
C ASN A 17 2.15 -14.43 -20.09
N PHE A 18 1.65 -14.10 -18.90
CA PHE A 18 2.46 -13.42 -17.89
C PHE A 18 3.68 -14.24 -17.48
N ARG A 19 3.51 -15.55 -17.24
CA ARG A 19 4.61 -16.45 -16.84
C ARG A 19 5.66 -16.63 -17.94
N ARG A 20 5.26 -16.69 -19.21
CA ARG A 20 6.19 -16.81 -20.35
C ARG A 20 7.07 -15.58 -20.51
N HIS A 21 6.56 -14.40 -20.18
CA HIS A 21 7.31 -13.15 -20.30
C HIS A 21 8.10 -12.77 -19.04
N ASN A 22 7.84 -13.42 -17.89
CA ASN A 22 8.41 -13.06 -16.58
C ASN A 22 9.13 -14.19 -15.88
N THR A 23 10.22 -14.65 -16.47
CA THR A 23 11.04 -15.77 -15.96
C THR A 23 11.79 -15.45 -14.66
N ARG A 24 12.00 -14.16 -14.34
CA ARG A 24 12.68 -13.72 -13.10
C ARG A 24 11.78 -13.63 -11.88
N PHE A 25 10.45 -13.64 -12.05
CA PHE A 25 9.51 -13.58 -10.94
C PHE A 25 9.17 -15.00 -10.47
N THR A 26 9.86 -15.48 -9.44
CA THR A 26 9.66 -16.83 -8.87
C THR A 26 8.46 -16.92 -7.92
N GLY A 27 7.75 -15.80 -7.74
CA GLY A 27 6.66 -15.64 -6.79
C GLY A 27 7.11 -15.50 -5.34
N PHE A 28 6.15 -15.19 -4.46
CA PHE A 28 6.40 -15.07 -3.01
C PHE A 28 6.73 -16.45 -2.42
N ALA A 29 7.78 -16.50 -1.59
CA ALA A 29 8.27 -17.73 -0.99
C ALA A 29 7.15 -18.49 -0.23
N SER A 30 7.16 -19.83 -0.38
CA SER A 30 6.27 -20.84 0.22
C SER A 30 5.00 -21.22 -0.56
N TYR A 31 4.97 -22.49 -1.02
CA TYR A 31 3.90 -23.52 -1.16
C TYR A 31 2.47 -23.21 -1.63
N SER A 32 2.26 -22.87 -2.90
CA SER A 32 1.15 -23.45 -3.68
C SER A 32 1.16 -22.90 -5.10
N ARG A 33 1.24 -23.79 -6.09
CA ARG A 33 1.15 -23.47 -7.52
C ARG A 33 -0.24 -22.91 -7.94
N ARG A 34 -1.17 -22.66 -6.99
CA ARG A 34 -2.54 -22.12 -7.19
C ARG A 34 -2.71 -20.67 -6.68
N ARG A 35 -1.75 -19.76 -6.95
CA ARG A 35 -1.68 -18.46 -6.24
C ARG A 35 -1.57 -17.20 -7.11
N TYR A 36 -1.96 -17.24 -8.38
CA TYR A 36 -2.01 -16.03 -9.19
C TYR A 36 -3.36 -15.93 -9.90
N THR A 37 -4.06 -14.83 -9.66
CA THR A 37 -5.21 -14.39 -10.44
C THR A 37 -4.74 -13.51 -11.59
N ALA A 38 -5.61 -13.25 -12.57
CA ALA A 38 -5.29 -12.21 -13.55
C ALA A 38 -5.26 -10.84 -12.81
N PRO A 39 -4.43 -9.89 -13.25
CA PRO A 39 -4.47 -8.54 -12.71
C PRO A 39 -5.89 -7.96 -12.70
N ASP A 40 -6.29 -7.33 -11.60
CA ASP A 40 -7.65 -6.83 -11.37
C ASP A 40 -7.63 -5.30 -11.24
N ALA A 41 -7.77 -4.63 -12.39
CA ALA A 41 -7.84 -3.17 -12.46
C ALA A 41 -9.05 -2.58 -11.71
N ARG A 42 -10.14 -3.34 -11.53
CA ARG A 42 -11.32 -2.87 -10.80
C ARG A 42 -11.02 -2.83 -9.31
N VAL A 43 -10.42 -3.90 -8.76
CA VAL A 43 -10.00 -3.93 -7.36
C VAL A 43 -8.93 -2.87 -7.11
N SER A 44 -7.93 -2.74 -7.98
CA SER A 44 -6.93 -1.67 -7.91
C SER A 44 -7.56 -0.27 -7.78
N LYS A 45 -8.57 0.06 -8.60
CA LYS A 45 -9.29 1.34 -8.51
C LYS A 45 -9.99 1.55 -7.17
N ILE A 46 -10.55 0.50 -6.57
CA ILE A 46 -11.19 0.59 -5.25
C ILE A 46 -10.15 0.94 -4.18
N TRP A 47 -8.98 0.28 -4.21
CA TRP A 47 -7.89 0.56 -3.28
C TRP A 47 -7.33 1.99 -3.44
N LEU A 48 -7.15 2.47 -4.69
CA LEU A 48 -6.75 3.87 -4.93
C LEU A 48 -7.81 4.87 -4.46
N SER A 49 -9.10 4.60 -4.69
CA SER A 49 -10.16 5.46 -4.18
C SER A 49 -10.13 5.57 -2.65
N GLN A 50 -9.89 4.46 -1.94
CA GLN A 50 -9.72 4.53 -0.49
C GLN A 50 -8.46 5.31 -0.10
N SER A 51 -7.35 5.09 -0.80
CA SER A 51 -6.09 5.82 -0.57
C SER A 51 -6.27 7.34 -0.74
N ARG A 52 -7.03 7.78 -1.74
CA ARG A 52 -7.36 9.20 -1.96
C ARG A 52 -8.27 9.76 -0.86
N ALA A 53 -9.26 8.98 -0.43
CA ALA A 53 -10.15 9.36 0.66
C ALA A 53 -9.38 9.53 1.98
N ASP A 54 -8.43 8.63 2.27
CA ASP A 54 -7.55 8.76 3.43
C ASP A 54 -6.67 10.02 3.32
N LEU A 55 -6.09 10.29 2.14
CA LEU A 55 -5.29 11.50 1.92
C LEU A 55 -6.10 12.78 2.11
N TYR A 56 -7.36 12.78 1.68
CA TYR A 56 -8.28 13.88 1.93
C TYR A 56 -8.59 14.06 3.42
N SER A 57 -8.82 12.96 4.15
CA SER A 57 -8.98 12.98 5.61
C SER A 57 -7.75 13.57 6.31
N ILE A 58 -6.53 13.24 5.88
CA ILE A 58 -5.30 13.84 6.41
C ILE A 58 -5.28 15.36 6.23
N LYS A 59 -5.71 15.87 5.06
CA LYS A 59 -5.81 17.31 4.82
C LYS A 59 -6.75 17.99 5.81
N LEU A 60 -7.90 17.37 6.11
CA LEU A 60 -8.82 17.88 7.13
C LEU A 60 -8.18 17.88 8.52
N LEU A 61 -7.50 16.79 8.90
CA LEU A 61 -6.81 16.68 10.18
C LEU A 61 -5.71 17.74 10.35
N LEU A 62 -4.94 18.02 9.29
CA LEU A 62 -3.91 19.06 9.32
C LEU A 62 -4.47 20.48 9.48
N THR A 63 -5.73 20.71 9.07
CA THR A 63 -6.42 21.99 9.28
C THR A 63 -7.12 22.08 10.64
N ALA A 64 -7.33 20.94 11.31
CA ALA A 64 -7.97 20.91 12.61
C ALA A 64 -7.05 21.61 13.64
N ARG A 65 -7.63 22.53 14.40
CA ARG A 65 -6.97 23.18 15.53
C ARG A 65 -7.67 22.74 16.79
N ASP A 66 -6.98 22.01 17.64
CA ASP A 66 -7.44 21.64 18.96
C ASP A 66 -6.35 21.98 19.99
N PRO A 67 -6.67 22.76 21.04
CA PRO A 67 -5.70 23.17 22.05
C PRO A 67 -5.39 22.08 23.09
N LEU A 68 -6.20 21.02 23.16
CA LEU A 68 -6.13 19.98 24.18
C LEU A 68 -5.60 18.64 23.65
N TYR A 69 -5.87 18.31 22.38
CA TYR A 69 -5.52 17.01 21.80
C TYR A 69 -4.69 17.15 20.52
N SER A 70 -3.53 16.47 20.48
CA SER A 70 -2.75 16.33 19.25
C SER A 70 -3.45 15.37 18.28
N VAL A 71 -3.60 15.79 17.03
CA VAL A 71 -4.09 14.95 15.92
C VAL A 71 -2.95 14.36 15.08
N TYR A 72 -1.69 14.68 15.39
CA TYR A 72 -0.55 14.34 14.54
C TYR A 72 -0.24 12.85 14.51
N TYR A 73 -0.49 12.11 15.60
CA TYR A 73 -0.40 10.64 15.58
C TYR A 73 -1.33 10.03 14.53
N LEU A 74 -2.55 10.58 14.39
CA LEU A 74 -3.55 10.09 13.45
C LEU A 74 -3.18 10.47 12.01
N VAL A 75 -2.59 11.66 11.81
CA VAL A 75 -2.01 12.05 10.52
C VAL A 75 -0.93 11.04 10.10
N CYS A 76 0.06 10.78 10.96
CA CYS A 76 1.13 9.82 10.67
C CYS A 76 0.59 8.41 10.39
N PHE A 77 -0.41 7.95 11.15
CA PHE A 77 -1.08 6.67 10.92
C PHE A 77 -1.75 6.61 9.55
N GLN A 78 -2.54 7.63 9.21
CA GLN A 78 -3.23 7.66 7.92
C GLN A 78 -2.24 7.80 6.75
N CYS A 79 -1.12 8.51 6.91
CA CYS A 79 -0.04 8.56 5.91
C CYS A 79 0.51 7.16 5.61
N HIS A 80 0.73 6.32 6.63
CA HIS A 80 1.08 4.92 6.44
C HIS A 80 -0.01 4.19 5.64
N GLN A 81 -1.29 4.37 6.00
CA GLN A 81 -2.39 3.71 5.31
C GLN A 81 -2.54 4.12 3.83
N VAL A 82 -2.31 5.39 3.50
CA VAL A 82 -2.27 5.89 2.11
C VAL A 82 -1.22 5.12 1.32
N ALA A 83 0.02 5.05 1.82
CA ALA A 83 1.10 4.34 1.14
C ALA A 83 0.78 2.83 0.99
N GLU A 84 0.28 2.18 2.05
CA GLU A 84 -0.08 0.76 2.03
C GLU A 84 -1.12 0.46 0.94
N LYS A 85 -2.20 1.26 0.90
CA LYS A 85 -3.32 1.05 -0.02
C LYS A 85 -2.92 1.35 -1.45
N ALA A 86 -2.10 2.37 -1.68
CA ALA A 86 -1.52 2.66 -2.99
C ALA A 86 -0.67 1.47 -3.49
N LEU A 87 0.28 0.98 -2.69
CA LEU A 87 1.13 -0.16 -3.05
C LEU A 87 0.29 -1.41 -3.36
N LYS A 88 -0.69 -1.72 -2.52
CA LYS A 88 -1.62 -2.85 -2.76
C LYS A 88 -2.39 -2.66 -4.06
N ALA A 89 -2.84 -1.44 -4.37
CA ALA A 89 -3.50 -1.16 -5.64
C ALA A 89 -2.60 -1.44 -6.85
N ALA A 90 -1.31 -1.11 -6.78
CA ALA A 90 -0.35 -1.42 -7.84
C ALA A 90 -0.15 -2.92 -8.01
N LEU A 91 -0.01 -3.65 -6.90
CA LEU A 91 0.11 -5.12 -6.90
C LEU A 91 -1.15 -5.78 -7.51
N TYR A 92 -2.35 -5.31 -7.18
CA TYR A 92 -3.58 -5.78 -7.82
C TYR A 92 -3.62 -5.48 -9.33
N ALA A 93 -3.17 -4.29 -9.74
CA ALA A 93 -3.18 -3.88 -11.15
C ALA A 93 -2.16 -4.61 -12.02
N ILE A 94 -1.04 -5.08 -11.46
CA ILE A 94 0.11 -5.53 -12.25
C ILE A 94 0.36 -7.04 -12.13
N SER A 95 0.37 -7.59 -10.91
CA SER A 95 0.77 -8.99 -10.68
C SER A 95 -0.40 -9.95 -10.51
N GLY A 96 -1.61 -9.43 -10.25
CA GLY A 96 -2.79 -10.27 -10.03
C GLY A 96 -2.66 -11.18 -8.81
N VAL A 97 -2.01 -10.70 -7.75
CA VAL A 97 -1.91 -11.43 -6.48
C VAL A 97 -3.31 -11.66 -5.90
N ALA A 98 -3.54 -12.85 -5.31
CA ALA A 98 -4.80 -13.10 -4.61
C ALA A 98 -4.87 -12.33 -3.29
N ASP A 99 -6.07 -11.90 -2.88
CA ASP A 99 -6.29 -11.11 -1.65
C ASP A 99 -5.59 -11.67 -0.41
N ARG A 100 -5.61 -12.99 -0.25
CA ARG A 100 -4.97 -13.70 0.86
C ARG A 100 -3.45 -13.53 0.97
N GLN A 101 -2.80 -13.00 -0.06
CA GLN A 101 -1.36 -12.78 -0.12
C GLN A 101 -0.96 -11.31 0.12
N LEU A 102 -1.93 -10.39 0.13
CA LEU A 102 -1.71 -8.97 0.44
C LEU A 102 -2.18 -8.65 1.87
N ASN A 103 -1.96 -9.59 2.79
CA ASN A 103 -2.27 -9.43 4.22
C ASN A 103 -1.16 -8.72 5.00
N SER A 104 0.01 -8.51 4.40
CA SER A 104 1.08 -7.74 5.02
C SER A 104 0.71 -6.25 5.12
N HIS A 105 1.15 -5.62 6.21
CA HIS A 105 1.13 -4.17 6.41
C HIS A 105 2.54 -3.56 6.29
N ASP A 106 3.56 -4.39 6.04
CA ASP A 106 4.94 -3.94 5.87
C ASP A 106 5.09 -3.24 4.51
N LEU A 107 5.27 -1.92 4.54
CA LEU A 107 5.42 -1.11 3.34
C LEU A 107 6.70 -1.43 2.57
N ILE A 108 7.79 -1.76 3.26
CA ILE A 108 9.08 -2.09 2.63
C ILE A 108 8.92 -3.37 1.81
N GLN A 109 8.28 -4.39 2.41
CA GLN A 109 7.97 -5.62 1.71
C GLN A 109 7.08 -5.36 0.48
N LEU A 110 5.99 -4.59 0.64
CA LEU A 110 5.07 -4.28 -0.46
C LEU A 110 5.75 -3.48 -1.60
N ALA A 111 6.62 -2.53 -1.27
CA ALA A 111 7.37 -1.74 -2.23
C ALA A 111 8.42 -2.57 -2.97
N HIS A 112 9.14 -3.43 -2.25
CA HIS A 112 10.07 -4.38 -2.84
C HIS A 112 9.34 -5.38 -3.77
N ASP A 113 8.19 -5.88 -3.34
CA ASP A 113 7.37 -6.79 -4.15
C ASP A 113 6.92 -6.15 -5.46
N LEU A 114 6.59 -4.85 -5.43
CA LEU A 114 6.25 -4.06 -6.61
C LEU A 114 7.47 -3.84 -7.51
N SER A 115 8.65 -3.53 -6.97
CA SER A 115 9.86 -3.28 -7.77
C SER A 115 10.37 -4.54 -8.48
N MET A 116 10.09 -5.72 -7.90
CA MET A 116 10.38 -7.03 -8.50
C MET A 116 9.40 -7.42 -9.62
N LEU A 117 8.32 -6.66 -9.82
CA LEU A 117 7.41 -6.89 -10.93
C LEU A 117 8.04 -6.44 -12.25
N PRO A 118 7.60 -7.02 -13.38
CA PRO A 118 8.21 -6.79 -14.67
C PRO A 118 7.78 -5.48 -15.31
N GLY A 119 8.65 -4.97 -16.18
CA GLY A 119 8.58 -3.62 -16.72
C GLY A 119 9.30 -2.61 -15.83
N THR A 120 9.37 -1.35 -16.26
CA THR A 120 9.94 -0.28 -15.44
C THR A 120 8.97 0.03 -14.30
N ARG A 121 9.28 -0.47 -13.09
CA ARG A 121 8.49 -0.24 -11.89
C ARG A 121 9.20 0.77 -10.98
N PRO A 122 8.46 1.66 -10.32
CA PRO A 122 9.06 2.58 -9.38
C PRO A 122 9.59 1.79 -8.19
N ASP A 123 10.81 2.15 -7.76
CA ASP A 123 11.30 1.75 -6.45
C ASP A 123 11.02 2.88 -5.46
N VAL A 124 10.03 2.66 -4.60
CA VAL A 124 9.64 3.61 -3.54
C VAL A 124 10.08 3.14 -2.16
N THR A 125 10.95 2.14 -2.07
CA THR A 125 11.34 1.49 -0.80
C THR A 125 11.89 2.51 0.21
N THR A 126 12.77 3.40 -0.24
CA THR A 126 13.34 4.47 0.61
C THR A 126 12.30 5.48 1.08
N LEU A 127 11.30 5.81 0.25
CA LEU A 127 10.22 6.72 0.64
C LEU A 127 9.35 6.08 1.73
N VAL A 128 8.90 4.85 1.50
CA VAL A 128 7.95 4.18 2.40
C VAL A 128 8.59 3.73 3.71
N ALA A 129 9.91 3.53 3.74
CA ALA A 129 10.67 3.27 4.97
C ALA A 129 10.44 4.38 6.01
N ARG A 130 10.26 5.63 5.57
CA ARG A 130 10.02 6.80 6.43
C ARG A 130 8.65 6.77 7.11
N LEU A 131 7.71 5.98 6.58
CA LEU A 131 6.36 5.83 7.10
C LEU A 131 6.17 4.51 7.87
N SER A 132 7.11 3.56 7.73
CA SER A 132 6.91 2.15 8.13
C SER A 132 6.66 1.97 9.63
N SER A 133 7.30 2.78 10.48
CA SER A 133 7.09 2.70 11.93
C SER A 133 5.69 3.15 12.36
N TYR A 134 5.04 4.02 11.57
CA TYR A 134 3.79 4.66 11.97
C TYR A 134 2.60 3.70 12.04
N TYR A 135 2.68 2.49 11.48
CA TYR A 135 1.64 1.50 11.68
C TYR A 135 1.45 1.20 13.16
N ASP A 136 2.50 0.75 13.86
CA ASP A 136 2.38 0.32 15.24
C ASP A 136 2.51 1.48 16.24
N THR A 137 3.49 2.37 16.04
CA THR A 137 3.88 3.38 17.04
C THR A 137 2.80 4.44 17.27
N THR A 138 1.92 4.67 16.29
CA THR A 138 0.84 5.65 16.41
C THR A 138 -0.41 5.09 17.10
N ARG A 139 -0.51 3.76 17.25
CA ARG A 139 -1.72 3.09 17.78
C ARG A 139 -1.54 2.56 19.19
N TYR A 140 -0.36 2.01 19.49
CA TYR A 140 -0.19 1.15 20.65
C TYR A 140 0.82 1.75 21.65
N PRO A 141 0.42 2.00 22.92
CA PRO A 141 1.30 2.60 23.92
C PRO A 141 2.57 1.80 24.25
N ASP A 142 2.50 0.47 24.16
CA ASP A 142 3.60 -0.47 24.43
C ASP A 142 4.70 -0.45 23.36
N LYS A 143 4.48 0.24 22.25
CA LYS A 143 5.49 0.43 21.19
C LYS A 143 6.50 1.53 21.49
N HIS A 144 6.33 2.23 22.61
CA HIS A 144 7.25 3.23 23.14
C HIS A 144 7.90 2.70 24.41
N VAL A 145 9.17 3.03 24.63
CA VAL A 145 9.90 2.61 25.85
C VAL A 145 10.42 3.86 26.58
N PRO A 146 9.92 4.16 27.79
CA PRO A 146 8.80 3.49 28.49
C PRO A 146 7.46 3.68 27.76
N ALA A 147 6.45 2.88 28.13
CA ALA A 147 5.12 2.95 27.53
C ALA A 147 4.54 4.36 27.64
N LYS A 148 4.01 4.89 26.53
CA LYS A 148 3.49 6.26 26.41
C LYS A 148 2.26 6.31 25.54
N VAL A 149 1.36 7.23 25.83
CA VAL A 149 0.21 7.50 24.95
C VAL A 149 0.74 8.03 23.61
N PRO A 150 0.43 7.42 22.46
CA PRO A 150 0.94 7.89 21.17
C PRO A 150 0.59 9.36 20.86
N ALA A 151 -0.58 9.83 21.29
CA ALA A 151 -0.97 11.23 21.16
C ALA A 151 -0.01 12.21 21.87
N ASP A 152 0.67 11.76 22.93
CA ASP A 152 1.66 12.55 23.66
C ASP A 152 3.07 12.43 23.05
N VAL A 153 3.32 11.38 22.26
CA VAL A 153 4.60 11.18 21.55
C VAL A 153 4.63 11.99 20.26
N PHE A 154 3.55 11.95 19.49
CA PHE A 154 3.43 12.63 18.20
C PHE A 154 2.84 14.04 18.40
N GLN A 155 3.70 14.98 18.79
CA GLN A 155 3.33 16.40 18.97
C GLN A 155 3.97 17.33 17.93
N ASP A 156 4.92 16.82 17.14
CA ASP A 156 5.61 17.62 16.14
C ASP A 156 4.81 17.74 14.84
N SER A 157 4.38 18.95 14.53
CA SER A 157 3.68 19.27 13.28
C SER A 157 4.56 19.07 12.04
N GLN A 158 5.88 19.27 12.14
CA GLN A 158 6.81 19.06 11.03
C GLN A 158 6.90 17.56 10.67
N GLN A 159 6.94 16.68 11.67
CA GLN A 159 6.89 15.24 11.47
C GLN A 159 5.61 14.82 10.72
N ALA A 160 4.45 15.33 11.13
CA ALA A 160 3.18 15.05 10.49
C ALA A 160 3.12 15.59 9.04
N GLN A 161 3.61 16.82 8.84
CA GLN A 161 3.66 17.46 7.52
C GLN A 161 4.60 16.71 6.57
N GLU A 162 5.73 16.21 7.08
CA GLU A 162 6.65 15.39 6.30
C GLU A 162 6.03 14.04 5.94
N ALA A 163 5.38 13.37 6.89
CA ALA A 163 4.66 12.13 6.62
C ALA A 163 3.61 12.32 5.52
N PHE A 164 2.88 13.45 5.55
CA PHE A 164 1.90 13.81 4.53
C PHE A 164 2.54 14.05 3.16
N ARG A 165 3.68 14.77 3.10
CA ARG A 165 4.44 14.94 1.84
C ARG A 165 4.85 13.61 1.24
N VAL A 166 5.46 12.73 2.05
CA VAL A 166 5.92 11.41 1.60
C VAL A 166 4.75 10.53 1.14
N ALA A 167 3.65 10.50 1.88
CA ALA A 167 2.46 9.71 1.50
C ALA A 167 1.83 10.21 0.19
N THR A 168 1.79 11.53 -0.02
CA THR A 168 1.33 12.14 -1.27
C THR A 168 2.23 11.73 -2.43
N GLU A 169 3.55 11.85 -2.26
CA GLU A 169 4.53 11.48 -3.29
C GLU A 169 4.43 10.00 -3.68
N VAL A 170 4.31 9.11 -2.69
CA VAL A 170 4.11 7.68 -2.93
C VAL A 170 2.82 7.44 -3.73
N LEU A 171 1.70 8.07 -3.34
CA LEU A 171 0.45 7.93 -4.08
C LEU A 171 0.60 8.38 -5.53
N ASP A 172 1.18 9.57 -5.78
CA ASP A 172 1.37 10.13 -7.12
C ASP A 172 2.29 9.27 -8.01
N ILE A 173 3.33 8.68 -7.43
CA ILE A 173 4.21 7.73 -8.15
C ILE A 173 3.42 6.48 -8.55
N ILE A 174 2.60 5.95 -7.64
CA ILE A 174 1.84 4.74 -7.87
C ILE A 174 0.71 4.95 -8.88
N GLU A 175 0.00 6.07 -8.82
CA GLU A 175 -1.03 6.43 -9.80
C GLU A 175 -0.46 6.50 -11.22
N ARG A 176 0.71 7.15 -11.39
CA ARG A 176 1.44 7.14 -12.66
C ARG A 176 1.85 5.73 -13.09
N CYS A 177 2.25 4.87 -12.15
CA CYS A 177 2.63 3.49 -12.45
C CYS A 177 1.46 2.64 -12.95
N VAL A 178 0.26 2.84 -12.38
CA VAL A 178 -0.95 2.10 -12.79
C VAL A 178 -1.70 2.74 -13.97
N GLY A 179 -1.29 3.95 -14.39
CA GLY A 179 -1.84 4.65 -15.55
C GLY A 179 -3.19 5.33 -15.26
N VAL A 180 -3.32 5.96 -14.09
CA VAL A 180 -4.53 6.67 -13.64
C VAL A 180 -4.19 8.13 -13.35
#